data_AF-X0SUF5-F1
#
_entry.id   AF-X0SUF5-F1
#
_cell.length_a   1.000
_cell.length_b   1.000
_cell.length_c   1.000
_cell.angle_alpha   90.00
_cell.angle_beta   90.00
_cell.angle_gamma   90.00
#
_symmetry.space_group_name_H-M   'P 1'
#
loop_
_entity.id
_entity.type
_entity.pdbx_description
1 polymer ?
#
loop_
_entity_poly.entity_id
_entity_poly.type
_entity_poly.pdbx_seq_one_letter_code
_entity_poly.pdbx_strand_id
1 'polypeptide(L)' 'FAGLRVLYDFFEEWQESTGQEVELDVIAICCEWSELTISDIQEQYDLDTWSVSDYLDYHTMIAGKTDTTIVFQDF' A
#
# COMPACT_ATOMS: atom_id res chain seq x y z
N PHE A 1 -2.17 6.55 12.60
CA PHE A 1 -2.40 7.39 11.40
C PHE A 1 -1.20 7.42 10.45
N ALA A 2 -0.15 6.61 10.65
CA ALA A 2 1.02 6.64 9.77
C ALA A 2 0.68 6.17 8.35
N GLY A 3 -0.12 5.10 8.17
CA GLY A 3 -0.50 4.60 6.85
C GLY A 3 -1.29 5.59 5.99
N LEU A 4 -2.25 6.33 6.57
CA LEU A 4 -2.98 7.37 5.83
C LEU A 4 -2.06 8.50 5.34
N ARG A 5 -1.03 8.84 6.13
CA ARG A 5 -0.03 9.83 5.69
C ARG A 5 0.80 9.30 4.54
N VAL A 6 1.20 8.03 4.59
CA VAL A 6 1.91 7.34 3.49
C VAL A 6 1.08 7.35 2.21
N LEU A 7 -0.22 7.00 2.27
CA LEU A 7 -1.11 7.07 1.09
C LEU A 7 -1.23 8.49 0.55
N TYR A 8 -1.40 9.47 1.44
CA TYR A 8 -1.51 10.87 1.02
C TYR A 8 -0.24 11.35 0.30
N ASP A 9 0.93 11.10 0.90
CA ASP A 9 2.21 11.50 0.30
C ASP A 9 2.43 10.76 -1.05
N PHE A 10 2.06 9.48 -1.14
CA PHE A 10 2.10 8.71 -2.39
C PHE A 10 1.23 9.30 -3.50
N PHE A 11 -0.01 9.69 -3.18
CA PHE A 11 -0.90 10.30 -4.17
C PHE A 11 -0.43 11.69 -4.59
N GLU A 12 0.05 12.52 -3.65
CA GLU A 12 0.59 13.85 -3.98
C GLU A 12 1.80 13.73 -4.93
N GLU A 13 2.75 12.84 -4.65
CA GLU A 13 3.90 12.59 -5.54
C GLU A 13 3.46 12.08 -6.93
N TRP A 14 2.45 11.21 -6.98
CA TRP A 14 1.88 10.75 -8.23
C TRP A 14 1.20 11.88 -9.02
N GLN A 15 0.45 12.75 -8.35
CA GLN A 15 -0.18 13.92 -8.96
C GLN A 15 0.86 14.89 -9.51
N GLU A 16 1.93 15.17 -8.76
CA GLU A 16 3.03 16.02 -9.20
C GLU A 16 3.77 15.44 -10.42
N SER A 17 3.97 14.12 -10.45
CA SER A 17 4.71 13.46 -11.54
C SER A 17 3.90 13.29 -12.82
N THR A 18 2.58 13.13 -12.73
CA THR A 18 1.68 12.89 -13.87
C THR A 18 0.95 14.15 -14.34
N GLY A 19 0.80 15.15 -13.48
CA GLY A 19 -0.05 16.31 -13.69
C GLY A 19 -1.55 16.00 -13.67
N GLN A 20 -1.93 14.79 -13.27
CA GLN A 20 -3.33 14.37 -13.13
C GLN A 20 -3.77 14.52 -11.68
N GLU A 21 -4.98 15.03 -11.43
CA GLU A 21 -5.54 15.08 -10.08
C GLU A 21 -6.09 13.71 -9.68
N VAL A 22 -5.80 13.28 -8.45
CA VAL A 22 -6.44 12.11 -7.83
C VAL A 22 -7.75 12.56 -7.19
N GLU A 23 -8.85 11.91 -7.55
CA GLU A 23 -10.12 12.12 -6.84
C GLU A 23 -10.06 11.44 -5.48
N LEU A 24 -10.34 12.19 -4.40
CA LEU A 24 -10.37 11.66 -3.04
C LEU A 24 -11.68 10.90 -2.80
N ASP A 25 -11.84 9.74 -3.44
CA ASP A 25 -12.88 8.77 -3.13
C ASP A 25 -12.41 7.84 -2.01
N VAL A 26 -12.79 8.17 -0.77
CA VAL A 26 -12.42 7.39 0.42
C VAL A 26 -12.95 5.95 0.38
N ILE A 27 -14.04 5.69 -0.32
CA ILE A 27 -14.60 4.33 -0.41
C ILE A 27 -13.72 3.51 -1.35
N ALA A 28 -13.41 4.05 -2.52
CA ALA A 28 -12.50 3.39 -3.46
C ALA A 28 -11.14 3.15 -2.82
N ILE A 29 -10.56 4.16 -2.16
CA ILE A 29 -9.26 4.04 -1.50
C ILE A 29 -9.27 2.95 -0.42
N CYS A 30 -10.31 2.88 0.42
CA CYS A 30 -10.40 1.84 1.44
C CYS A 30 -10.68 0.44 0.86
N CYS A 31 -11.23 0.34 -0.36
CA CYS A 31 -11.44 -0.94 -1.04
C CYS A 31 -10.19 -1.41 -1.79
N GLU A 32 -9.35 -0.50 -2.26
CA GLU A 32 -8.19 -0.80 -3.12
C GLU A 32 -6.86 -0.83 -2.37
N TRP A 33 -6.79 -0.29 -1.15
CA TRP A 33 -5.53 -0.19 -0.40
C TRP A 33 -5.66 -0.81 0.99
N SER A 34 -4.67 -1.63 1.32
CA SER A 34 -4.55 -2.33 2.59
C SER A 34 -3.32 -1.87 3.36
N GLU A 35 -3.45 -1.78 4.69
CA GLU A 35 -2.34 -1.53 5.63
C GLU A 35 -2.23 -2.73 6.58
N LEU A 36 -1.20 -3.56 6.40
CA LEU A 36 -1.05 -4.81 7.16
C LEU A 36 0.37 -5.01 7.67
N THR A 37 0.51 -5.78 8.75
CA THR A 37 1.84 -6.18 9.24
C THR A 37 2.43 -7.27 8.34
N ILE A 38 3.75 -7.45 8.38
CA ILE A 38 4.42 -8.51 7.62
C ILE A 38 3.83 -9.90 7.96
N SER A 39 3.54 -10.15 9.24
CA SER A 39 2.94 -11.41 9.68
C SER A 39 1.53 -11.62 9.13
N ASP A 40 0.70 -10.57 9.12
CA ASP A 40 -0.66 -10.67 8.58
C ASP A 40 -0.63 -10.98 7.08
N ILE A 41 0.31 -10.38 6.34
CA ILE A 41 0.48 -10.62 4.91
C ILE A 41 0.98 -12.05 4.66
N GLN A 42 1.89 -12.56 5.47
CA GLN A 42 2.32 -13.96 5.36
C GLN A 42 1.16 -14.93 5.56
N GLU A 43 0.30 -14.67 6.55
CA GLU A 43 -0.86 -15.52 6.82
C GLU A 43 -1.91 -15.40 5.70
N GLN A 44 -2.24 -14.20 5.25
CA GLN A 44 -3.29 -13.97 4.24
C GLN A 44 -2.92 -14.50 2.86
N TYR A 45 -1.66 -14.37 2.45
CA TYR A 45 -1.18 -14.80 1.13
C TYR A 45 -0.46 -16.15 1.18
N ASP A 46 -0.51 -16.87 2.31
CA ASP A 46 0.12 -18.18 2.52
C ASP A 46 1.60 -18.20 2.10
N LEU A 47 2.35 -17.18 2.57
CA LEU A 47 3.76 -16.98 2.21
C LEU A 47 4.68 -17.60 3.27
N ASP A 48 5.40 -18.65 2.87
CA ASP A 48 6.45 -19.28 3.68
C ASP A 48 7.82 -18.56 3.60
N THR A 49 7.88 -17.37 2.98
CA THR A 49 9.12 -16.62 2.74
C THR A 49 9.20 -15.32 3.54
N TRP A 50 10.42 -14.92 3.93
CA TRP A 50 10.66 -13.66 4.65
C TRP A 50 10.67 -12.46 3.68
N SER A 51 10.62 -12.72 2.38
CA SER A 51 10.65 -11.70 1.33
C SER A 51 9.25 -11.18 0.98
N VAL A 52 8.43 -10.86 1.99
CA VAL A 52 7.09 -10.30 1.78
C VAL A 52 7.12 -9.03 0.92
N SER A 53 8.13 -8.17 1.14
CA SER A 53 8.31 -6.98 0.31
C SER A 53 8.55 -7.30 -1.16
N ASP A 54 9.37 -8.32 -1.46
CA ASP A 54 9.64 -8.71 -2.86
C ASP A 54 8.42 -9.35 -3.51
N TYR A 55 7.65 -10.13 -2.75
CA TYR A 55 6.38 -10.69 -3.23
C TYR A 55 5.41 -9.58 -3.60
N LEU A 56 5.22 -8.60 -2.70
CA LEU A 56 4.32 -7.48 -2.95
C LEU A 56 4.81 -6.61 -4.12
N ASP A 57 6.10 -6.29 -4.20
CA ASP A 57 6.65 -5.48 -5.29
C ASP A 57 6.46 -6.14 -6.68
N TYR A 58 6.46 -7.47 -6.73
CA TYR A 58 6.22 -8.21 -7.97
C TYR A 58 4.73 -8.33 -8.35
N HIS A 59 3.82 -8.38 -7.38
CA HIS A 59 2.40 -8.67 -7.62
C HIS A 59 1.49 -7.44 -7.50
N THR A 60 1.94 -6.39 -6.82
CA THR A 60 1.13 -5.21 -6.51
C THR A 60 1.99 -3.94 -6.40
N MET A 61 1.34 -2.81 -6.10
CA MET A 61 1.97 -1.54 -5.87
C MET A 61 2.10 -1.25 -4.37
N ILE A 62 3.32 -0.92 -3.93
CA ILE A 62 3.59 -0.51 -2.54
C ILE A 62 3.59 1.03 -2.51
N ALA A 63 2.65 1.63 -1.77
CA ALA A 63 2.68 3.07 -1.52
C ALA A 63 3.75 3.45 -0.51
N GLY A 64 4.01 2.57 0.48
CA GLY A 64 5.10 2.77 1.42
C GLY A 64 5.00 1.87 2.65
N LYS A 65 5.74 2.23 3.70
CA LYS A 65 5.84 1.46 4.94
C LYS A 65 5.76 2.39 6.14
N THR A 66 5.18 1.88 7.22
CA THR A 66 5.27 2.48 8.56
C THR A 66 6.32 1.72 9.38
N ASP A 67 6.44 2.04 10.67
CA ASP A 67 7.32 1.30 11.58
C ASP A 67 6.95 -0.20 11.71
N THR A 68 5.68 -0.55 11.46
CA THR A 68 5.15 -1.90 11.72
C THR A 68 4.33 -2.51 10.59
N THR A 69 3.85 -1.70 9.64
CA THR A 69 2.92 -2.10 8.58
C THR A 69 3.43 -1.69 7.20
N ILE A 70 2.93 -2.37 6.17
CA ILE A 70 3.14 -2.04 4.76
C ILE A 70 1.79 -1.54 4.22
N VAL A 71 1.83 -0.45 3.46
CA VAL A 71 0.70 0.09 2.73
C VAL A 71 0.86 -0.28 1.27
N PHE A 72 -0.08 -1.07 0.76
CA PHE A 72 -0.01 -1.62 -0.59
C PHE A 72 -1.40 -1.74 -1.20
N GLN A 73 -1.45 -1.82 -2.52
CA GLN A 73 -2.69 -2.00 -3.26
C GLN A 73 -3.16 -3.46 -3.16
N ASP A 74 -4.42 -3.68 -2.86
CA ASP A 74 -5.00 -5.01 -2.64
C ASP A 74 -6.22 -5.18 -3.55
N PHE A 75 -6.30 -6.31 -4.28
CA PHE A 75 -7.27 -6.57 -5.35
C PHE A 75 -8.10 -7.82 -5.10
#